data_AF-A0A2M6RB77-F1
#
_entry.id   AF-A0A2M6RB77-F1
#
_cell.length_a   1.000
_cell.length_b   1.000
_cell.length_c   1.000
_cell.angle_alpha   90.00
_cell.angle_beta   90.00
_cell.angle_gamma   90.00
#
_symmetry.space_group_name_H-M   'P 1'
#
loop_
_entity.id
_entity.type
_entity.pdbx_description
1 polymer ?
#
loop_
_entity_poly.entity_id
_entity_poly.type
_entity_poly.pdbx_seq_one_letter_code
_entity_poly.pdbx_strand_id
1 'polypeptide(L)'
;MTDHTSHLRRRVIAGLLSVGAVIVFMHPRFQEILPAQLRSFATSPVLLGLLITPSVAWVAFPLYATVWAGIRTRVIVPHLLVVIALTIGYAQVIAAVVFPSYLPNNGSINNPPYLFLALAPTLMIACAYGVRELQKSLPLEGVMQAPLTIGSYTSATTLTIVTLCLSGVSYANAVYILHLSIVDALSLAMTTLTTGCVLAYYWVPVFALGKALIRARIVGITIRSGDVFERLFEISSVVFTHTGTITNGAPSIVDIRAARPAHLLGIAYSLERTVRHPIATAICERAYDKKVELLDVRQLESYPGKGVVGVVNGRRVALGNMELMKQEGVVVGVLQREKHRIEDRGQTVIVLGISERGDRSDRHPGEVLGLIVLQDTIRPESTRAVEGLSKRGLTSWLMTGDSQHTARAIARSIGIDTDAVVSDVHPSERAENIATLNTQKHVGVVGNARSSADIYSHAHVSISCLEDPLAKPPQTDIIVAPENLDRLGDASECARRTVTGIIRTNRAVTWYTVISYPFAMGVLLFTPYSVRIDPVVAISASTVVFTLALGNAWMAAKITKS
;
A
#
# COMPACT_ATOMS: atom_id res chain seq x y z
N MET A 1 14.65 -2.71 -23.14
CA MET A 1 13.62 -1.87 -22.46
C MET A 1 13.31 -0.55 -23.19
N THR A 2 14.22 0.01 -23.99
CA THR A 2 14.03 1.30 -24.70
C THR A 2 13.07 1.24 -25.90
N ASP A 3 12.84 0.08 -26.49
CA ASP A 3 12.04 -0.03 -27.73
C ASP A 3 10.53 -0.10 -27.48
N HIS A 4 10.11 -0.69 -26.34
CA HIS A 4 8.69 -0.86 -26.03
C HIS A 4 8.01 0.47 -25.65
N THR A 5 8.73 1.35 -24.95
CA THR A 5 8.25 2.68 -24.57
C THR A 5 8.14 3.62 -25.78
N SER A 6 8.99 3.44 -26.79
CA SER A 6 8.98 4.24 -28.02
C SER A 6 7.74 3.94 -28.88
N HIS A 7 7.42 2.66 -29.08
CA HIS A 7 6.23 2.21 -29.80
C HIS A 7 4.95 2.63 -29.10
N LEU A 8 4.91 2.56 -27.78
CA LEU A 8 3.76 2.94 -26.99
C LEU A 8 3.53 4.46 -26.97
N ARG A 9 4.60 5.26 -26.84
CA ARG A 9 4.54 6.72 -26.92
C ARG A 9 4.01 7.17 -28.29
N ARG A 10 4.43 6.50 -29.37
CA ARG A 10 3.90 6.75 -30.72
C ARG A 10 2.41 6.41 -30.83
N ARG A 11 1.96 5.30 -30.24
CA ARG A 11 0.53 4.94 -30.18
C ARG A 11 -0.31 5.97 -29.41
N VAL A 12 0.19 6.48 -28.28
CA VAL A 12 -0.51 7.50 -27.48
C VAL A 12 -0.61 8.82 -28.23
N ILE A 13 0.48 9.29 -28.85
CA ILE A 13 0.47 10.53 -29.63
C ILE A 13 -0.46 10.40 -30.85
N ALA A 14 -0.41 9.28 -31.56
CA ALA A 14 -1.31 9.00 -32.68
C ALA A 14 -2.78 8.93 -32.24
N GLY A 15 -3.06 8.33 -31.08
CA GLY A 15 -4.40 8.29 -30.48
C GLY A 15 -4.91 9.68 -30.11
N LEU A 16 -4.09 10.51 -29.46
CA LEU A 16 -4.45 11.90 -29.09
C LEU A 16 -4.76 12.76 -30.32
N LEU A 17 -3.95 12.63 -31.39
CA LEU A 17 -4.17 13.35 -32.65
C LEU A 17 -5.45 12.86 -33.35
N SER A 18 -5.71 11.55 -33.34
CA SER A 18 -6.92 10.97 -33.94
C SER A 18 -8.19 11.35 -33.17
N VAL A 19 -8.13 11.40 -31.83
CA VAL A 19 -9.21 11.90 -30.98
C VAL A 19 -9.48 13.38 -31.23
N GLY A 20 -8.43 14.21 -31.30
CA GLY A 20 -8.57 15.64 -31.59
C GLY A 20 -9.20 15.89 -32.96
N ALA A 21 -8.78 15.12 -33.97
CA ALA A 21 -9.39 15.16 -35.30
C ALA A 21 -10.87 14.77 -35.24
N VAL A 22 -11.20 13.65 -34.59
CA VAL A 22 -12.60 13.22 -34.44
C VAL A 22 -13.42 14.33 -33.78
N ILE A 23 -13.03 14.87 -32.61
CA ILE A 23 -13.76 15.93 -31.87
C ILE A 23 -14.05 17.15 -32.74
N VAL A 24 -13.08 17.60 -33.54
CA VAL A 24 -13.25 18.76 -34.43
C VAL A 24 -14.30 18.51 -35.53
N PHE A 25 -14.39 17.27 -36.02
CA PHE A 25 -15.33 16.87 -37.05
C PHE A 25 -16.69 16.37 -36.51
N MET A 26 -16.89 16.40 -35.18
CA MET A 26 -18.03 15.77 -34.49
C MET A 26 -19.28 16.63 -34.30
N HIS A 27 -19.15 17.95 -34.17
CA HIS A 27 -20.30 18.82 -33.86
C HIS A 27 -20.49 19.87 -34.96
N PRO A 28 -21.74 20.13 -35.42
CA PRO A 28 -22.01 21.10 -36.48
C PRO A 28 -21.37 22.48 -36.21
N ARG A 29 -21.41 22.94 -34.95
CA ARG A 29 -20.76 24.21 -34.56
C ARG A 29 -19.23 24.21 -34.63
N PHE A 30 -18.55 23.07 -34.44
CA PHE A 30 -17.10 22.99 -34.67
C PHE A 30 -16.77 22.93 -36.16
N GLN A 31 -17.66 22.33 -36.95
CA GLN A 31 -17.55 22.30 -38.40
C GLN A 31 -17.72 23.68 -39.04
N GLU A 32 -18.50 24.57 -38.42
CA GLU A 32 -18.65 25.98 -38.84
C GLU A 32 -17.33 26.77 -38.72
N ILE A 33 -16.46 26.42 -37.77
CA ILE A 33 -15.13 27.03 -37.59
C ILE A 33 -14.17 26.60 -38.71
N LEU A 34 -14.44 25.47 -39.38
CA LEU A 34 -13.59 24.95 -40.45
C LEU A 34 -13.84 25.68 -41.78
N PRO A 35 -12.78 25.86 -42.60
CA PRO A 35 -12.90 26.30 -43.99
C PRO A 35 -13.91 25.43 -44.77
N ALA A 36 -14.65 26.03 -45.71
CA ALA A 36 -15.70 25.35 -46.47
C ALA A 36 -15.22 24.05 -47.17
N GLN A 37 -13.95 24.03 -47.60
CA GLN A 37 -13.29 22.88 -48.22
C GLN A 37 -13.13 21.67 -47.26
N LEU A 38 -13.06 21.91 -45.95
CA LEU A 38 -12.92 20.88 -44.92
C LEU A 38 -14.27 20.44 -44.33
N ARG A 39 -15.37 21.17 -44.60
CA ARG A 39 -16.72 20.78 -44.12
C ARG A 39 -17.28 19.56 -44.84
N SER A 40 -17.11 19.48 -46.16
CA SER A 40 -17.48 18.29 -46.93
C SER A 40 -16.67 17.05 -46.51
N PHE A 41 -15.43 17.28 -46.08
CA PHE A 41 -14.55 16.27 -45.50
C PHE A 41 -15.05 15.80 -44.12
N ALA A 42 -15.54 16.73 -43.29
CA ALA A 42 -16.04 16.49 -41.93
C ALA A 42 -17.30 15.61 -41.86
N THR A 43 -18.13 15.64 -42.89
CA THR A 43 -19.41 14.91 -42.93
C THR A 43 -19.33 13.59 -43.67
N SER A 44 -18.17 13.24 -44.24
CA SER A 44 -17.99 12.01 -45.02
C SER A 44 -17.83 10.79 -44.10
N PRO A 45 -18.75 9.80 -44.15
CA PRO A 45 -18.65 8.58 -43.34
C PRO A 45 -17.37 7.79 -43.62
N VAL A 46 -16.93 7.77 -44.89
CA VAL A 46 -15.74 7.04 -45.34
C VAL A 46 -14.47 7.58 -44.69
N LEU A 47 -14.32 8.90 -44.66
CA LEU A 47 -13.14 9.57 -44.10
C LEU A 47 -13.08 9.45 -42.59
N LEU A 48 -14.23 9.61 -41.92
CA LEU A 48 -14.34 9.38 -40.49
C LEU A 48 -14.04 7.91 -40.13
N GLY A 49 -14.49 6.94 -40.95
CA GLY A 49 -14.13 5.54 -40.84
C GLY A 49 -12.63 5.28 -40.97
N LEU A 50 -11.97 5.90 -41.96
CA LEU A 50 -10.51 5.81 -42.15
C LEU A 50 -9.71 6.40 -40.97
N LEU A 51 -10.20 7.47 -40.36
CA LEU A 51 -9.56 8.09 -39.18
C LEU A 51 -9.72 7.24 -37.91
N ILE A 52 -10.87 6.56 -37.76
CA ILE A 52 -11.18 5.82 -36.53
C ILE A 52 -10.60 4.41 -36.51
N THR A 53 -10.50 3.75 -37.66
CA THR A 53 -10.00 2.38 -37.80
C THR A 53 -8.61 2.17 -37.18
N PRO A 54 -7.59 3.00 -37.46
CA PRO A 54 -6.27 2.85 -36.82
C PRO A 54 -6.34 3.05 -35.31
N SER A 55 -7.22 3.94 -34.84
CA SER A 55 -7.39 4.23 -33.43
C SER A 55 -7.99 3.02 -32.69
N VAL A 56 -9.05 2.41 -33.23
CA VAL A 56 -9.65 1.19 -32.66
C VAL A 56 -8.69 0.00 -32.78
N ALA A 57 -8.12 -0.22 -33.97
CA ALA A 57 -7.27 -1.39 -34.25
C ALA A 57 -5.92 -1.34 -33.54
N TRP A 58 -5.36 -0.15 -33.26
CA TRP A 58 -4.01 -0.02 -32.71
C TRP A 58 -3.97 0.49 -31.27
N VAL A 59 -4.79 1.49 -30.92
CA VAL A 59 -4.80 2.09 -29.57
C VAL A 59 -5.62 1.22 -28.62
N ALA A 60 -6.77 0.68 -29.05
CA ALA A 60 -7.62 -0.13 -28.20
C ALA A 60 -7.21 -1.62 -28.14
N PHE A 61 -6.32 -2.10 -29.02
CA PHE A 61 -5.90 -3.51 -29.07
C PHE A 61 -5.48 -4.12 -27.72
N PRO A 62 -4.73 -3.43 -26.83
CA PRO A 62 -4.40 -3.98 -25.52
C PRO A 62 -5.62 -4.28 -24.63
N LEU A 63 -6.70 -3.50 -24.77
CA LEU A 63 -7.95 -3.74 -24.06
C LEU A 63 -8.63 -5.01 -24.57
N TYR A 64 -8.69 -5.19 -25.90
CA TYR A 64 -9.19 -6.41 -26.53
C TYR A 64 -8.42 -7.65 -26.06
N ALA A 65 -7.09 -7.57 -26.04
CA ALA A 65 -6.23 -8.66 -25.55
C ALA A 65 -6.52 -9.00 -24.08
N THR A 66 -6.71 -7.99 -23.23
CA THR A 66 -7.03 -8.17 -21.80
C THR A 66 -8.40 -8.82 -21.61
N VAL A 67 -9.42 -8.36 -22.34
CA VAL A 67 -10.77 -8.94 -22.30
C VAL A 67 -10.76 -10.38 -22.81
N TRP A 68 -10.05 -10.66 -23.90
CA TRP A 68 -9.93 -12.00 -24.45
C TRP A 68 -9.27 -12.99 -23.47
N ALA A 69 -8.21 -12.55 -22.77
CA ALA A 69 -7.59 -13.33 -21.71
C ALA A 69 -8.55 -13.59 -20.53
N GLY A 70 -9.32 -12.58 -20.12
CA GLY A 70 -10.38 -12.72 -19.11
C GLY A 70 -11.44 -13.74 -19.50
N ILE A 71 -11.93 -13.69 -20.74
CA ILE A 71 -12.90 -14.64 -21.28
C ILE A 71 -12.35 -16.08 -21.24
N ARG A 72 -11.10 -16.30 -21.66
CA ARG A 72 -10.46 -17.63 -21.60
C ARG A 72 -10.33 -18.17 -20.18
N THR A 73 -10.11 -17.28 -19.21
CA THR A 73 -9.96 -17.63 -17.80
C THR A 73 -11.29 -17.62 -17.02
N ARG A 74 -12.42 -17.34 -17.70
CA ARG A 74 -13.74 -17.16 -17.10
C ARG A 74 -13.79 -16.08 -16.01
N VAL A 75 -12.92 -15.08 -16.11
CA VAL A 75 -12.87 -13.92 -15.23
C VAL A 75 -13.43 -12.70 -15.98
N ILE A 76 -14.51 -12.12 -15.45
CA ILE A 76 -15.05 -10.87 -15.97
C ILE A 76 -14.08 -9.74 -15.60
N VAL A 77 -13.56 -9.06 -16.62
CA VAL A 77 -12.69 -7.90 -16.44
C VAL A 77 -13.52 -6.61 -16.58
N PRO A 78 -13.24 -5.55 -15.81
CA PRO A 78 -13.91 -4.23 -15.90
C PRO A 78 -13.86 -3.60 -17.31
N HIS A 79 -12.88 -4.00 -18.13
CA HIS A 79 -12.72 -3.52 -19.50
C HIS A 79 -13.75 -4.11 -20.49
N LEU A 80 -14.54 -5.11 -20.07
CA LEU A 80 -15.48 -5.83 -20.93
C LEU A 80 -16.54 -4.90 -21.54
N LEU A 81 -17.19 -4.04 -20.74
CA LEU A 81 -18.19 -3.08 -21.26
C LEU A 81 -17.61 -2.16 -22.33
N VAL A 82 -16.38 -1.70 -22.09
CA VAL A 82 -15.67 -0.76 -22.97
C VAL A 82 -15.38 -1.42 -24.31
N VAL A 83 -14.89 -2.67 -24.28
CA VAL A 83 -14.61 -3.44 -25.48
C VAL A 83 -15.91 -3.77 -26.24
N ILE A 84 -16.98 -4.13 -25.54
CA ILE A 84 -18.29 -4.39 -26.18
C ILE A 84 -18.81 -3.10 -26.86
N ALA A 85 -18.80 -1.98 -26.14
CA ALA A 85 -19.25 -0.70 -26.67
C ALA A 85 -18.40 -0.22 -27.86
N LEU A 86 -17.07 -0.33 -27.78
CA LEU A 86 -16.15 -0.04 -28.89
C LEU A 86 -16.46 -0.89 -30.11
N THR A 87 -16.66 -2.20 -29.91
CA THR A 87 -16.87 -3.15 -30.99
C THR A 87 -18.18 -2.90 -31.70
N ILE A 88 -19.27 -2.70 -30.95
CA ILE A 88 -20.59 -2.44 -31.54
C ILE A 88 -20.59 -1.08 -32.24
N GLY A 89 -20.05 -0.02 -31.61
CA GLY A 89 -19.96 1.31 -32.22
C GLY A 89 -19.12 1.30 -33.50
N TYR A 90 -17.98 0.60 -33.50
CA TYR A 90 -17.14 0.46 -34.68
C TYR A 90 -17.82 -0.37 -35.80
N ALA A 91 -18.52 -1.45 -35.45
CA ALA A 91 -19.27 -2.25 -36.41
C ALA A 91 -20.39 -1.43 -37.08
N GLN A 92 -21.08 -0.58 -36.32
CA GLN A 92 -22.11 0.31 -36.85
C GLN A 92 -21.51 1.39 -37.76
N VAL A 93 -20.31 1.93 -37.45
CA VAL A 93 -19.58 2.84 -38.34
C VAL A 93 -19.26 2.16 -39.67
N ILE A 94 -18.73 0.93 -39.64
CA ILE A 94 -18.46 0.16 -40.86
C ILE A 94 -19.77 -0.08 -41.62
N ALA A 95 -20.85 -0.46 -40.95
CA ALA A 95 -22.14 -0.69 -41.58
C ALA A 95 -22.69 0.58 -42.25
N ALA A 96 -22.51 1.76 -41.64
CA ALA A 96 -22.88 3.03 -42.24
C ALA A 96 -22.05 3.40 -43.47
N VAL A 97 -20.77 3.00 -43.48
CA VAL A 97 -19.88 3.22 -44.63
C VAL A 97 -20.16 2.27 -45.78
N VAL A 98 -20.42 0.99 -45.49
CA VAL A 98 -20.52 -0.09 -46.48
C VAL A 98 -21.97 -0.30 -46.96
N PHE A 99 -22.95 -0.10 -46.08
CA PHE A 99 -24.38 -0.38 -46.33
C PHE A 99 -25.28 0.82 -46.00
N PRO A 100 -25.06 2.01 -46.60
CA PRO A 100 -25.79 3.23 -46.26
C PRO A 100 -27.31 3.13 -46.51
N SER A 101 -27.75 2.26 -47.41
CA SER A 101 -29.16 2.05 -47.77
C SER A 101 -29.99 1.28 -46.75
N TYR A 102 -29.35 0.59 -45.80
CA TYR A 102 -30.03 -0.23 -44.78
C TYR A 102 -30.25 0.51 -43.45
N LEU A 103 -29.79 1.76 -43.34
CA LEU A 103 -30.01 2.60 -42.17
C LEU A 103 -31.28 3.45 -42.36
N PRO A 104 -32.16 3.53 -41.35
CA PRO A 104 -33.45 4.22 -41.47
C PRO A 104 -33.27 5.72 -41.74
N ASN A 105 -33.96 6.23 -42.78
CA ASN A 105 -33.91 7.63 -43.23
C ASN A 105 -34.81 8.59 -42.42
N ASN A 106 -35.50 8.13 -41.37
CA ASN A 106 -36.51 8.93 -40.67
C ASN A 106 -35.98 9.55 -39.37
N GLY A 107 -35.64 10.84 -39.44
CA GLY A 107 -35.79 11.80 -38.35
C GLY A 107 -34.95 11.57 -37.08
N SER A 108 -33.90 12.40 -36.92
CA SER A 108 -32.98 12.51 -35.77
C SER A 108 -31.74 11.60 -35.76
N ILE A 109 -31.65 10.59 -36.63
CA ILE A 109 -30.49 9.68 -36.75
C ILE A 109 -29.69 9.90 -38.06
N ASN A 110 -30.18 10.76 -38.96
CA ASN A 110 -29.55 11.13 -40.24
C ASN A 110 -28.26 11.97 -40.12
N ASN A 111 -27.57 11.95 -38.98
CA ASN A 111 -26.27 12.57 -38.87
C ASN A 111 -25.23 11.46 -38.60
N PRO A 112 -24.36 11.12 -39.57
CA PRO A 112 -23.19 10.27 -39.32
C PRO A 112 -22.42 10.64 -38.03
N PRO A 113 -22.34 11.91 -37.58
CA PRO A 113 -21.74 12.29 -36.30
C PRO A 113 -22.17 11.49 -35.07
N TYR A 114 -23.41 11.03 -34.92
CA TYR A 114 -23.86 10.39 -33.66
C TYR A 114 -23.10 9.10 -33.34
N LEU A 115 -22.77 8.33 -34.38
CA LEU A 115 -22.03 7.08 -34.29
C LEU A 115 -20.55 7.27 -33.96
N PHE A 116 -19.96 8.37 -34.44
CA PHE A 116 -18.59 8.76 -34.16
C PHE A 116 -18.43 9.36 -32.74
N LEU A 117 -19.51 9.89 -32.14
CA LEU A 117 -19.51 10.58 -30.84
C LEU A 117 -19.47 9.61 -29.67
N ALA A 118 -19.92 8.39 -29.91
CA ALA A 118 -19.76 7.30 -28.97
C ALA A 118 -18.34 6.73 -28.94
N LEU A 119 -17.59 6.84 -30.04
CA LEU A 119 -16.25 6.28 -30.15
C LEU A 119 -15.17 7.22 -29.60
N ALA A 120 -15.32 8.54 -29.73
CA ALA A 120 -14.29 9.50 -29.33
C ALA A 120 -13.95 9.44 -27.81
N PRO A 121 -14.93 9.34 -26.89
CA PRO A 121 -14.64 9.22 -25.47
C PRO A 121 -14.05 7.87 -25.09
N THR A 122 -14.53 6.82 -25.75
CA THR A 122 -14.02 5.46 -25.56
C THR A 122 -12.57 5.33 -26.06
N LEU A 123 -12.21 6.09 -27.10
CA LEU A 123 -10.84 6.29 -27.56
C LEU A 123 -10.00 7.16 -26.63
N MET A 124 -10.56 8.20 -25.99
CA MET A 124 -9.87 8.93 -24.92
C MET A 124 -9.50 8.00 -23.76
N ILE A 125 -10.40 7.07 -23.40
CA ILE A 125 -10.14 6.11 -22.34
C ILE A 125 -9.10 5.06 -22.78
N ALA A 126 -9.12 4.63 -24.04
CA ALA A 126 -8.05 3.80 -24.61
C ALA A 126 -6.69 4.53 -24.65
N CYS A 127 -6.68 5.84 -24.91
CA CYS A 127 -5.48 6.67 -24.83
C CYS A 127 -4.98 6.79 -23.38
N ALA A 128 -5.88 6.97 -22.41
CA ALA A 128 -5.52 6.92 -20.99
C ALA A 128 -4.88 5.57 -20.65
N TYR A 129 -5.40 4.44 -21.18
CA TYR A 129 -4.79 3.11 -21.03
C TYR A 129 -3.37 3.05 -21.60
N GLY A 130 -3.12 3.65 -22.76
CA GLY A 130 -1.77 3.81 -23.31
C GLY A 130 -0.83 4.60 -22.38
N VAL A 131 -1.34 5.61 -21.67
CA VAL A 131 -0.58 6.36 -20.65
C VAL A 131 -0.22 5.50 -19.44
N ARG A 132 -1.09 4.57 -19.01
CA ARG A 132 -0.75 3.57 -17.97
C ARG A 132 0.40 2.66 -18.39
N GLU A 133 0.37 2.19 -19.63
CA GLU A 133 1.44 1.31 -20.11
C GLU A 133 2.79 2.06 -20.17
N LEU A 134 2.77 3.40 -20.32
CA LEU A 134 3.97 4.25 -20.21
C LEU A 134 4.40 4.37 -18.75
N GLN A 135 3.44 4.52 -17.82
CA GLN A 135 3.73 4.60 -16.40
C GLN A 135 4.33 3.31 -15.83
N LYS A 136 4.00 2.12 -16.37
CA LYS A 136 4.64 0.84 -15.98
C LYS A 136 6.17 0.84 -16.06
N SER A 137 6.75 1.75 -16.85
CA SER A 137 8.21 1.93 -16.94
C SER A 137 8.81 2.90 -15.91
N LEU A 138 7.98 3.49 -15.04
CA LEU A 138 8.42 4.17 -13.81
C LEU A 138 8.63 3.13 -12.69
N PRO A 139 9.44 3.43 -11.65
CA PRO A 139 9.67 2.57 -10.48
C PRO A 139 8.42 2.46 -9.55
N LEU A 140 7.24 2.30 -10.16
CA LEU A 140 5.91 2.17 -9.55
C LEU A 140 5.31 0.77 -9.84
N GLU A 141 6.13 -0.20 -10.28
CA GLU A 141 5.67 -1.54 -10.70
C GLU A 141 4.77 -2.24 -9.66
N GLY A 142 5.09 -2.13 -8.35
CA GLY A 142 4.30 -2.74 -7.27
C GLY A 142 2.92 -2.11 -7.07
N VAL A 143 2.67 -0.92 -7.61
CA VAL A 143 1.45 -0.13 -7.40
C VAL A 143 0.44 -0.41 -8.50
N MET A 144 0.96 -0.72 -9.69
CA MET A 144 0.17 -0.98 -10.88
C MET A 144 -0.18 -2.47 -11.06
N GLN A 145 0.45 -3.36 -10.29
CA GLN A 145 0.15 -4.79 -10.23
C GLN A 145 -0.75 -5.19 -9.06
N ALA A 146 -0.83 -4.37 -8.01
CA ALA A 146 -1.75 -4.61 -6.91
C ALA A 146 -3.19 -4.59 -7.47
N PRO A 147 -3.95 -5.70 -7.42
CA PRO A 147 -5.38 -5.62 -7.64
C PRO A 147 -5.92 -4.79 -6.48
N LEU A 148 -6.17 -3.51 -6.73
CA LEU A 148 -6.67 -2.61 -5.69
C LEU A 148 -8.09 -3.06 -5.31
N THR A 149 -8.14 -3.80 -4.22
CA THR A 149 -9.26 -4.50 -3.60
C THR A 149 -10.08 -3.59 -2.70
N ILE A 150 -10.13 -2.28 -2.96
CA ILE A 150 -11.10 -1.31 -2.35
C ILE A 150 -12.54 -1.62 -2.81
N GLY A 151 -12.95 -2.89 -2.78
CA GLY A 151 -14.16 -3.40 -3.43
C GLY A 151 -14.33 -2.94 -4.88
N SER A 152 -13.32 -2.32 -5.50
CA SER A 152 -13.51 -1.47 -6.69
C SER A 152 -13.55 -2.35 -7.91
N TYR A 153 -12.72 -3.39 -7.94
CA TYR A 153 -12.79 -4.43 -8.96
C TYR A 153 -14.08 -5.25 -8.84
N THR A 154 -14.46 -5.67 -7.62
CA THR A 154 -15.72 -6.38 -7.39
C THR A 154 -16.93 -5.53 -7.79
N SER A 155 -16.98 -4.27 -7.35
CA SER A 155 -18.03 -3.31 -7.70
C SER A 155 -18.06 -3.03 -9.20
N ALA A 156 -16.90 -2.91 -9.84
CA ALA A 156 -16.79 -2.76 -11.29
C ALA A 156 -17.34 -3.98 -12.03
N THR A 157 -17.04 -5.18 -11.58
CA THR A 157 -17.56 -6.43 -12.15
C THR A 157 -19.07 -6.56 -11.94
N THR A 158 -19.58 -6.29 -10.74
CA THR A 158 -21.02 -6.28 -10.45
C THR A 158 -21.73 -5.25 -11.32
N LEU A 159 -21.22 -4.02 -11.41
CA LEU A 159 -21.79 -2.97 -12.25
C LEU A 159 -21.72 -3.34 -13.74
N THR A 160 -20.67 -4.02 -14.18
CA THR A 160 -20.56 -4.57 -15.54
C THR A 160 -21.68 -5.55 -15.84
N ILE A 161 -21.91 -6.53 -14.96
CA ILE A 161 -22.97 -7.52 -15.12
C ILE A 161 -24.35 -6.83 -15.13
N VAL A 162 -24.61 -5.94 -14.18
CA VAL A 162 -25.87 -5.19 -14.10
C VAL A 162 -26.11 -4.38 -15.38
N THR A 163 -25.08 -3.68 -15.88
CA THR A 163 -25.19 -2.90 -17.13
C THR A 163 -25.53 -3.78 -18.33
N LEU A 164 -24.91 -4.96 -18.45
CA LEU A 164 -25.18 -5.91 -19.53
C LEU A 164 -26.64 -6.40 -19.47
N CYS A 165 -27.12 -6.78 -18.28
CA CYS A 165 -28.50 -7.20 -18.10
C CYS A 165 -29.49 -6.07 -18.44
N LEU A 166 -29.26 -4.85 -17.92
CA LEU A 166 -30.12 -3.69 -18.19
C LEU A 166 -30.12 -3.31 -19.67
N SER A 167 -28.98 -3.43 -20.36
CA SER A 167 -28.92 -3.25 -21.82
C SER A 167 -29.77 -4.27 -22.57
N GLY A 168 -29.73 -5.54 -22.16
CA GLY A 168 -30.56 -6.59 -22.77
C GLY A 168 -32.05 -6.34 -22.56
N VAL A 169 -32.43 -5.95 -21.35
CA VAL A 169 -33.81 -5.55 -21.02
C VAL A 169 -34.23 -4.31 -21.82
N SER A 170 -33.35 -3.32 -21.95
CA SER A 170 -33.61 -2.12 -22.74
C SER A 170 -33.87 -2.45 -24.21
N TYR A 171 -33.08 -3.35 -24.80
CA TYR A 171 -33.29 -3.84 -26.15
C TYR A 171 -34.63 -4.56 -26.31
N ALA A 172 -34.92 -5.52 -25.42
CA ALA A 172 -36.15 -6.30 -25.46
C ALA A 172 -37.40 -5.40 -25.33
N ASN A 173 -37.38 -4.45 -24.39
CA ASN A 173 -38.47 -3.50 -24.21
C ASN A 173 -38.66 -2.61 -25.46
N ALA A 174 -37.57 -2.15 -26.07
CA ALA A 174 -37.63 -1.35 -27.29
C ALA A 174 -38.28 -2.11 -28.47
N VAL A 175 -37.97 -3.40 -28.63
CA VAL A 175 -38.53 -4.22 -29.72
C VAL A 175 -39.97 -4.65 -29.43
N TYR A 176 -40.23 -5.22 -28.25
CA TYR A 176 -41.48 -5.91 -27.96
C TYR A 176 -42.57 -5.00 -27.39
N ILE A 177 -42.20 -3.96 -26.63
CA ILE A 177 -43.17 -3.06 -25.97
C ILE A 177 -43.34 -1.78 -26.77
N LEU A 178 -42.24 -1.17 -27.20
CA LEU A 178 -42.26 0.11 -27.92
C LEU A 178 -42.37 -0.04 -29.44
N HIS A 179 -42.31 -1.28 -29.97
CA HIS A 179 -42.35 -1.59 -31.40
C HIS A 179 -41.39 -0.74 -32.25
N LEU A 180 -40.22 -0.42 -31.70
CA LEU A 180 -39.19 0.33 -32.39
C LEU A 180 -38.47 -0.53 -33.43
N SER A 181 -37.83 0.12 -34.41
CA SER A 181 -36.96 -0.59 -35.35
C SER A 181 -35.80 -1.28 -34.60
N ILE A 182 -35.26 -2.36 -35.18
CA ILE A 182 -34.09 -3.06 -34.62
C ILE A 182 -32.92 -2.09 -34.42
N VAL A 183 -32.77 -1.12 -35.33
CA VAL A 183 -31.70 -0.12 -35.28
C VAL A 183 -31.88 0.82 -34.09
N ASP A 184 -33.10 1.30 -33.84
CA ASP A 184 -33.41 2.18 -32.71
C ASP A 184 -33.30 1.44 -31.37
N ALA A 185 -33.76 0.19 -31.32
CA ALA A 185 -33.62 -0.67 -30.14
C ALA A 185 -32.15 -0.95 -29.80
N LEU A 186 -31.32 -1.19 -30.82
CA LEU A 186 -29.88 -1.36 -30.65
C LEU A 186 -29.21 -0.06 -30.18
N SER A 187 -29.64 1.10 -30.68
CA SER A 187 -29.15 2.41 -30.24
C SER A 187 -29.45 2.67 -28.75
N LEU A 188 -30.64 2.31 -28.28
CA LEU A 188 -31.04 2.46 -26.88
C LEU A 188 -30.25 1.51 -25.95
N ALA A 189 -30.06 0.27 -26.38
CA ALA A 189 -29.22 -0.70 -25.67
C ALA A 189 -27.77 -0.21 -25.57
N MET A 190 -27.23 0.34 -26.66
CA MET A 190 -25.90 0.94 -26.69
C MET A 190 -25.75 2.16 -25.78
N THR A 191 -26.77 3.01 -25.72
CA THR A 191 -26.83 4.14 -24.79
C THR A 191 -26.77 3.64 -23.34
N THR A 192 -27.50 2.57 -23.03
CA THR A 192 -27.47 1.93 -21.69
C THR A 192 -26.10 1.33 -21.37
N LEU A 193 -25.45 0.63 -22.31
CA LEU A 193 -24.10 0.08 -22.14
C LEU A 193 -23.06 1.15 -21.86
N THR A 194 -23.09 2.23 -22.64
CA THR A 194 -22.09 3.30 -22.58
C THR A 194 -22.28 4.23 -21.37
N THR A 195 -23.52 4.36 -20.88
CA THR A 195 -23.82 5.06 -19.62
C THR A 195 -23.21 4.36 -18.40
N GLY A 196 -23.02 3.04 -18.47
CA GLY A 196 -22.33 2.24 -17.45
C GLY A 196 -20.83 2.59 -17.36
N CYS A 197 -20.49 3.71 -16.73
CA CYS A 197 -19.09 4.16 -16.60
C CYS A 197 -18.34 3.34 -15.54
N VAL A 198 -17.84 2.15 -15.93
CA VAL A 198 -17.06 1.26 -15.05
C VAL A 198 -15.58 1.67 -14.97
N LEU A 199 -15.11 2.47 -15.92
CA LEU A 199 -13.71 2.86 -16.06
C LEU A 199 -13.18 3.71 -14.90
N ALA A 200 -14.02 4.52 -14.27
CA ALA A 200 -13.61 5.32 -13.12
C ALA A 200 -13.11 4.44 -11.97
N TYR A 201 -13.75 3.29 -11.72
CA TYR A 201 -13.33 2.34 -10.68
C TYR A 201 -11.93 1.79 -10.89
N TYR A 202 -11.48 1.75 -12.14
CA TYR A 202 -10.13 1.33 -12.49
C TYR A 202 -9.12 2.47 -12.34
N TRP A 203 -9.43 3.65 -12.89
CA TRP A 203 -8.46 4.74 -12.99
C TRP A 203 -8.32 5.60 -11.74
N VAL A 204 -9.41 5.81 -11.00
CA VAL A 204 -9.41 6.60 -9.77
C VAL A 204 -8.37 6.07 -8.77
N PRO A 205 -8.33 4.77 -8.43
CA PRO A 205 -7.30 4.22 -7.55
C PRO A 205 -5.88 4.40 -8.09
N VAL A 206 -5.65 4.13 -9.38
CA VAL A 206 -4.32 4.22 -10.01
C VAL A 206 -3.75 5.64 -9.89
N PHE A 207 -4.53 6.65 -10.23
CA PHE A 207 -4.07 8.05 -10.15
C PHE A 207 -3.90 8.53 -8.71
N ALA A 208 -4.85 8.21 -7.83
CA ALA A 208 -4.80 8.61 -6.43
C ALA A 208 -3.59 8.02 -5.72
N LEU A 209 -3.39 6.71 -5.84
CA LEU A 209 -2.28 6.01 -5.19
C LEU A 209 -0.95 6.38 -5.81
N GLY A 210 -0.86 6.44 -7.15
CA GLY A 210 0.35 6.87 -7.85
C GLY A 210 0.87 8.22 -7.34
N LYS A 211 -0.04 9.19 -7.13
CA LYS A 211 0.30 10.47 -6.50
C LYS A 211 0.68 10.32 -5.03
N ALA A 212 -0.06 9.53 -4.26
CA ALA A 212 0.22 9.30 -2.84
C ALA A 212 1.62 8.69 -2.61
N LEU A 213 2.08 7.80 -3.48
CA LEU A 213 3.43 7.21 -3.44
C LEU A 213 4.52 8.22 -3.73
N ILE A 214 4.37 8.99 -4.81
CA ILE A 214 5.31 10.08 -5.13
C ILE A 214 5.42 11.00 -3.91
N ARG A 215 4.27 11.31 -3.29
CA ARG A 215 4.24 12.18 -2.12
C ARG A 215 4.86 11.54 -0.87
N ALA A 216 4.59 10.27 -0.59
CA ALA A 216 5.22 9.51 0.49
C ALA A 216 6.75 9.53 0.33
N ARG A 217 7.24 9.30 -0.89
CA ARG A 217 8.68 9.33 -1.19
C ARG A 217 9.30 10.70 -0.94
N ILE A 218 8.60 11.78 -1.29
CA ILE A 218 9.05 13.17 -1.00
C ILE A 218 9.17 13.43 0.50
N VAL A 219 8.32 12.81 1.33
CA VAL A 219 8.41 12.91 2.80
C VAL A 219 9.33 11.86 3.42
N GLY A 220 10.13 11.14 2.63
CA GLY A 220 11.13 10.19 3.14
C GLY A 220 10.58 8.80 3.48
N ILE A 221 9.35 8.48 3.03
CA ILE A 221 8.68 7.21 3.29
C ILE A 221 8.51 6.46 1.97
N THR A 222 8.96 5.22 1.93
CA THR A 222 8.91 4.39 0.72
C THR A 222 7.90 3.28 0.92
N ILE A 223 6.82 3.32 0.15
CA ILE A 223 5.79 2.27 0.16
C ILE A 223 6.00 1.44 -1.10
N ARG A 224 6.12 0.12 -0.97
CA ARG A 224 6.49 -0.76 -2.09
C ARG A 224 5.37 -0.97 -3.10
N SER A 225 4.14 -1.03 -2.63
CA SER A 225 3.00 -1.41 -3.46
C SER A 225 1.72 -0.70 -3.06
N GLY A 226 0.75 -0.70 -3.97
CA GLY A 226 -0.50 0.04 -3.81
C GLY A 226 -1.43 -0.58 -2.76
N ASP A 227 -1.41 -1.91 -2.63
CA ASP A 227 -2.20 -2.66 -1.63
C ASP A 227 -1.82 -2.30 -0.18
N VAL A 228 -0.57 -1.86 0.04
CA VAL A 228 -0.12 -1.40 1.35
C VAL A 228 -0.90 -0.19 1.84
N PHE A 229 -1.42 0.65 0.93
CA PHE A 229 -2.30 1.77 1.33
C PHE A 229 -3.65 1.29 1.88
N GLU A 230 -4.20 0.19 1.34
CA GLU A 230 -5.43 -0.43 1.84
C GLU A 230 -5.17 -1.03 3.22
N ARG A 231 -4.08 -1.78 3.35
CA ARG A 231 -3.69 -2.38 4.63
C ARG A 231 -3.38 -1.32 5.69
N LEU A 232 -2.71 -0.22 5.33
CA LEU A 232 -2.49 0.94 6.19
C LEU A 232 -3.79 1.67 6.58
N PHE A 233 -4.84 1.57 5.77
CA PHE A 233 -6.14 2.13 6.11
C PHE A 233 -6.87 1.28 7.16
N GLU A 234 -6.62 -0.04 7.19
CA GLU A 234 -7.25 -1.00 8.10
C GLU A 234 -6.58 -1.09 9.47
N ILE A 235 -5.31 -0.68 9.60
CA ILE A 235 -4.62 -0.76 10.90
C ILE A 235 -5.29 0.12 11.95
N SER A 236 -5.39 -0.41 13.17
CA SER A 236 -5.81 0.38 14.35
C SER A 236 -4.70 0.59 15.36
N SER A 237 -3.63 -0.21 15.28
CA SER A 237 -2.53 -0.22 16.23
C SER A 237 -1.17 -0.36 15.54
N VAL A 238 -0.14 0.22 16.15
CA VAL A 238 1.25 0.15 15.70
C VAL A 238 2.10 -0.42 16.82
N VAL A 239 2.76 -1.55 16.58
CA VAL A 239 3.73 -2.13 17.53
C VAL A 239 5.14 -1.70 17.14
N PHE A 240 5.82 -1.04 18.07
CA PHE A 240 7.22 -0.69 17.95
C PHE A 240 8.08 -1.74 18.63
N THR A 241 9.16 -2.15 17.96
CA THR A 241 10.26 -2.85 18.63
C THR A 241 11.17 -1.86 19.35
N HIS A 242 11.89 -2.33 20.37
CA HIS A 242 12.76 -1.48 21.18
C HIS A 242 14.08 -1.14 20.46
N THR A 243 15.02 -2.08 20.48
CA THR A 243 16.42 -1.85 20.06
C THR A 243 16.53 -1.56 18.56
N GLY A 244 17.14 -0.42 18.23
CA GLY A 244 17.38 0.01 16.85
C GLY A 244 16.13 0.52 16.11
N THR A 245 15.03 0.74 16.84
CA THR A 245 13.80 1.35 16.30
C THR A 245 13.36 2.53 17.15
N ILE A 246 13.00 2.31 18.42
CA ILE A 246 12.73 3.40 19.36
C ILE A 246 14.04 4.04 19.83
N THR A 247 15.07 3.20 19.92
CA THR A 247 16.41 3.61 20.34
C THR A 247 17.39 3.59 19.18
N ASN A 248 18.59 4.12 19.39
CA ASN A 248 19.65 4.14 18.40
C ASN A 248 20.24 2.75 18.09
N GLY A 249 19.95 1.73 18.91
CA GLY A 249 20.46 0.37 18.68
C GLY A 249 21.94 0.21 19.03
N ALA A 250 22.53 1.23 19.66
CA ALA A 250 23.93 1.29 20.07
C ALA A 250 23.98 1.48 21.61
N PRO A 251 23.68 0.43 22.39
CA PRO A 251 23.72 0.53 23.84
C PRO A 251 25.14 0.81 24.32
N SER A 252 25.26 1.54 25.43
CA SER A 252 26.55 1.82 26.09
C SER A 252 26.50 1.48 27.57
N ILE A 253 27.64 1.07 28.14
CA ILE A 253 27.73 0.81 29.58
C ILE A 253 27.82 2.16 30.31
N VAL A 254 26.78 2.46 31.08
CA VAL A 254 26.68 3.68 31.88
C VAL A 254 27.16 3.46 33.32
N ASP A 255 27.08 2.22 33.82
CA ASP A 255 27.44 1.92 35.20
C ASP A 255 27.76 0.42 35.42
N ILE A 256 28.58 0.13 36.43
CA ILE A 256 28.92 -1.24 36.85
C ILE A 256 28.84 -1.31 38.37
N ARG A 257 27.87 -2.08 38.88
CA ARG A 257 27.64 -2.25 40.32
C ARG A 257 28.23 -3.58 40.79
N ALA A 258 29.45 -3.51 41.32
CA ALA A 258 30.17 -4.66 41.84
C ALA A 258 31.17 -4.23 42.92
N ALA A 259 31.57 -5.16 43.79
CA ALA A 259 32.68 -4.92 44.73
C ALA A 259 34.01 -4.68 44.00
N ARG A 260 34.21 -5.34 42.84
CA ARG A 260 35.39 -5.19 41.98
C ARG A 260 34.97 -4.96 40.52
N PRO A 261 34.61 -3.73 40.12
CA PRO A 261 34.05 -3.43 38.79
C PRO A 261 34.97 -3.82 37.63
N ALA A 262 36.28 -3.58 37.74
CA ALA A 262 37.24 -3.93 36.69
C ALA A 262 37.34 -5.45 36.46
N HIS A 263 37.30 -6.23 37.55
CA HIS A 263 37.32 -7.70 37.46
C HIS A 263 36.01 -8.24 36.88
N LEU A 264 34.87 -7.66 37.26
CA LEU A 264 33.58 -8.02 36.68
C LEU A 264 33.54 -7.75 35.17
N LEU A 265 34.03 -6.58 34.75
CA LEU A 265 34.13 -6.23 33.34
C LEU A 265 35.06 -7.18 32.57
N GLY A 266 36.16 -7.63 33.18
CA GLY A 266 37.07 -8.60 32.56
C GLY A 266 36.43 -9.96 32.32
N ILE A 267 35.64 -10.46 33.26
CA ILE A 267 34.86 -11.71 33.08
C ILE A 267 33.82 -11.52 31.97
N ALA A 268 33.04 -10.44 32.01
CA ALA A 268 32.01 -10.18 31.03
C ALA A 268 32.58 -10.02 29.61
N TYR A 269 33.67 -9.27 29.47
CA TYR A 269 34.39 -9.10 28.21
C TYR A 269 34.87 -10.43 27.64
N SER A 270 35.43 -11.28 28.49
CA SER A 270 35.95 -12.58 28.07
C SER A 270 34.84 -13.50 27.56
N LEU A 271 33.68 -13.51 28.25
CA LEU A 271 32.51 -14.30 27.84
C LEU A 271 31.88 -13.79 26.53
N GLU A 272 31.85 -12.48 26.32
CA GLU A 272 31.11 -11.83 25.22
C GLU A 272 31.95 -11.61 23.95
N ARG A 273 33.27 -11.79 24.00
CA ARG A 273 34.18 -11.48 22.87
C ARG A 273 33.79 -12.14 21.54
N THR A 274 33.25 -13.36 21.59
CA THR A 274 32.87 -14.13 20.40
C THR A 274 31.38 -14.02 20.06
N VAL A 275 30.60 -13.34 20.90
CA VAL A 275 29.16 -13.20 20.77
C VAL A 275 28.84 -12.01 19.88
N ARG A 276 27.95 -12.20 18.91
CA ARG A 276 27.53 -11.15 17.97
C ARG A 276 26.20 -10.55 18.43
N HIS A 277 26.24 -9.70 19.44
CA HIS A 277 25.07 -8.99 19.97
C HIS A 277 25.43 -7.53 20.33
N PRO A 278 24.53 -6.54 20.17
CA PRO A 278 24.82 -5.15 20.52
C PRO A 278 25.30 -4.95 21.97
N ILE A 279 24.73 -5.71 22.92
CA ILE A 279 25.18 -5.71 24.33
C ILE A 279 26.63 -6.22 24.45
N ALA A 280 26.98 -7.28 23.71
CA ALA A 280 28.33 -7.83 23.68
C ALA A 280 29.33 -6.79 23.15
N THR A 281 28.95 -6.08 22.09
CA THR A 281 29.74 -4.97 21.52
C THR A 281 29.97 -3.87 22.56
N ALA A 282 28.93 -3.42 23.27
CA ALA A 282 29.04 -2.40 24.31
C ALA A 282 29.99 -2.81 25.46
N ILE A 283 29.97 -4.08 25.86
CA ILE A 283 30.89 -4.64 26.86
C ILE A 283 32.33 -4.65 26.31
N CYS A 284 32.52 -5.12 25.08
CA CYS A 284 33.84 -5.18 24.46
C CYS A 284 34.47 -3.80 24.28
N GLU A 285 33.71 -2.82 23.81
CA GLU A 285 34.18 -1.43 23.65
C GLU A 285 34.60 -0.85 25.00
N ARG A 286 33.75 -1.00 26.03
CA ARG A 286 34.05 -0.51 27.38
C ARG A 286 35.29 -1.17 27.99
N ALA A 287 35.46 -2.48 27.77
CA ALA A 287 36.61 -3.22 28.25
C ALA A 287 37.90 -2.84 27.52
N TYR A 288 37.81 -2.59 26.21
CA TYR A 288 38.92 -2.09 25.40
C TYR A 288 39.38 -0.70 25.87
N ASP A 289 38.46 0.24 26.08
CA ASP A 289 38.76 1.58 26.60
C ASP A 289 39.44 1.56 27.96
N LYS A 290 39.02 0.62 28.81
CA LYS A 290 39.56 0.42 30.16
C LYS A 290 40.81 -0.45 30.19
N LYS A 291 41.28 -0.94 29.03
CA LYS A 291 42.45 -1.82 28.87
C LYS A 291 42.39 -3.03 29.80
N VAL A 292 41.21 -3.65 29.89
CA VAL A 292 40.99 -4.80 30.76
C VAL A 292 41.63 -6.05 30.15
N GLU A 293 42.30 -6.85 30.97
CA GLU A 293 42.91 -8.11 30.54
C GLU A 293 41.86 -9.15 30.14
N LEU A 294 42.17 -9.92 29.09
CA LEU A 294 41.34 -11.04 28.67
C LEU A 294 41.62 -12.26 29.53
N LEU A 295 40.57 -12.97 29.94
CA LEU A 295 40.65 -14.22 30.69
C LEU A 295 40.40 -15.41 29.76
N ASP A 296 40.98 -16.58 30.09
CA ASP A 296 40.69 -17.83 29.39
C ASP A 296 39.27 -18.29 29.72
N VAL A 297 38.48 -18.56 28.68
CA VAL A 297 37.09 -19.03 28.78
C VAL A 297 37.00 -20.40 28.14
N ARG A 298 36.49 -21.37 28.90
CA ARG A 298 36.22 -22.73 28.42
C ARG A 298 34.72 -23.02 28.48
N GLN A 299 34.26 -23.98 27.69
CA GLN A 299 32.85 -24.43 27.69
C GLN A 299 31.85 -23.27 27.56
N LEU A 300 32.11 -22.36 26.61
CA LEU A 300 31.22 -21.23 26.36
C LEU A 300 29.92 -21.74 25.70
N GLU A 301 28.81 -21.49 26.37
CA GLU A 301 27.45 -21.83 25.95
C GLU A 301 26.65 -20.54 25.79
N SER A 302 25.95 -20.40 24.65
CA SER A 302 25.05 -19.27 24.42
C SER A 302 23.60 -19.73 24.52
N TYR A 303 22.82 -18.99 25.30
CA TYR A 303 21.40 -19.21 25.52
C TYR A 303 20.64 -18.05 24.86
N PRO A 304 20.09 -18.24 23.64
CA PRO A 304 19.36 -17.19 22.93
C PRO A 304 18.29 -16.55 23.81
N GLY A 305 18.20 -15.22 23.79
CA GLY A 305 17.25 -14.45 24.61
C GLY A 305 17.56 -14.40 26.11
N LYS A 306 18.56 -15.12 26.61
CA LYS A 306 18.89 -15.21 28.05
C LYS A 306 20.28 -14.70 28.40
N GLY A 307 21.30 -15.11 27.65
CA GLY A 307 22.69 -14.69 27.88
C GLY A 307 23.71 -15.77 27.53
N VAL A 308 24.86 -15.75 28.22
CA VAL A 308 25.97 -16.68 28.01
C VAL A 308 26.47 -17.27 29.33
N VAL A 309 26.97 -18.50 29.26
CA VAL A 309 27.58 -19.21 30.39
C VAL A 309 28.93 -19.74 29.94
N GLY A 310 29.93 -19.70 30.82
CA GLY A 310 31.25 -20.25 30.52
C GLY A 310 32.03 -20.54 31.78
N VAL A 311 33.19 -21.17 31.63
CA VAL A 311 34.12 -21.45 32.73
C VAL A 311 35.29 -20.51 32.65
N VAL A 312 35.45 -19.66 33.68
CA VAL A 312 36.54 -18.69 33.81
C VAL A 312 37.29 -18.97 35.10
N ASN A 313 38.61 -19.11 35.04
CA ASN A 313 39.45 -19.47 36.20
C ASN A 313 38.93 -20.71 36.97
N GLY A 314 38.41 -21.70 36.24
CA GLY A 314 37.86 -22.93 36.82
C GLY A 314 36.52 -22.77 37.55
N ARG A 315 35.81 -21.65 37.38
CA ARG A 315 34.46 -21.42 37.92
C ARG A 315 33.45 -21.24 36.80
N ARG A 316 32.31 -21.90 36.89
CA ARG A 316 31.18 -21.70 35.96
C ARG A 316 30.51 -20.37 36.29
N VAL A 317 30.52 -19.45 35.34
CA VAL A 317 29.98 -18.09 35.44
C VAL A 317 28.89 -17.88 34.40
N ALA A 318 27.84 -17.20 34.79
CA ALA A 318 26.71 -16.85 33.94
C ALA A 318 26.59 -15.33 33.81
N LEU A 319 26.38 -14.85 32.59
CA LEU A 319 26.12 -13.45 32.25
C LEU A 319 24.80 -13.37 31.48
N GLY A 320 23.80 -12.70 32.02
CA GLY A 320 22.51 -12.60 31.33
C GLY A 320 21.37 -12.02 32.15
N ASN A 321 20.14 -12.30 31.72
CA ASN A 321 18.91 -11.88 32.36
C ASN A 321 18.59 -12.72 33.62
N MET A 322 17.49 -12.38 34.31
CA MET A 322 17.06 -13.09 35.52
C MET A 322 16.66 -14.54 35.29
N GLU A 323 16.23 -14.89 34.08
CA GLU A 323 15.86 -16.27 33.74
C GLU A 323 17.09 -17.17 33.71
N LEU A 324 18.19 -16.70 33.11
CA LEU A 324 19.48 -17.39 33.14
C LEU A 324 20.00 -17.53 34.57
N MET A 325 19.91 -16.47 35.37
CA MET A 325 20.36 -16.50 36.77
C MET A 325 19.61 -17.57 37.58
N LYS A 326 18.29 -17.67 37.40
CA LYS A 326 17.48 -18.73 38.05
C LYS A 326 17.87 -20.13 37.56
N GLN A 327 18.11 -20.29 36.26
CA GLN A 327 18.54 -21.56 35.67
C GLN A 327 19.89 -22.01 36.24
N GLU A 328 20.83 -21.10 36.41
CA GLU A 328 22.18 -21.39 36.94
C GLU A 328 22.26 -21.38 38.48
N GLY A 329 21.14 -21.23 39.19
CA GLY A 329 21.09 -21.24 40.66
C GLY A 329 21.73 -20.02 41.32
N VAL A 330 21.84 -18.90 40.59
CA VAL A 330 22.46 -17.67 41.07
C VAL A 330 21.49 -16.86 41.95
N VAL A 331 21.85 -16.60 43.21
CA VAL A 331 21.03 -15.85 44.15
C VAL A 331 21.34 -14.35 44.07
N VAL A 332 20.41 -13.56 43.50
CA VAL A 332 20.58 -12.10 43.33
C VAL A 332 20.37 -11.31 44.63
N GLY A 333 19.50 -11.80 45.52
CA GLY A 333 19.34 -11.30 46.89
C GLY A 333 19.28 -9.77 47.00
N VAL A 334 20.26 -9.19 47.69
CA VAL A 334 20.34 -7.75 48.04
C VAL A 334 20.34 -6.84 46.81
N LEU A 335 20.93 -7.29 45.69
CA LEU A 335 21.04 -6.49 44.47
C LEU A 335 19.73 -6.42 43.67
N GLN A 336 18.71 -7.20 44.04
CA GLN A 336 17.44 -7.22 43.29
C GLN A 336 16.68 -5.89 43.38
N ARG A 337 16.66 -5.26 44.57
CA ARG A 337 16.03 -3.93 44.74
C ARG A 337 16.77 -2.86 43.94
N GLU A 338 18.09 -2.93 43.93
CA GLU A 338 18.93 -1.99 43.18
C GLU A 338 18.73 -2.17 41.68
N LYS A 339 18.67 -3.42 41.20
CA LYS A 339 18.34 -3.76 39.81
C LYS A 339 17.01 -3.12 39.40
N HIS A 340 15.92 -3.32 40.16
CA HIS A 340 14.62 -2.73 39.81
C HIS A 340 14.68 -1.20 39.79
N ARG A 341 15.37 -0.56 40.74
CA ARG A 341 15.54 0.89 40.77
C ARG A 341 16.26 1.44 39.53
N ILE A 342 17.21 0.68 38.99
CA ILE A 342 17.93 1.02 37.76
C ILE A 342 17.02 0.79 36.55
N GLU A 343 16.31 -0.33 36.49
CA GLU A 343 15.38 -0.66 35.41
C GLU A 343 14.20 0.34 35.33
N ASP A 344 13.72 0.84 36.47
CA ASP A 344 12.68 1.88 36.55
C ASP A 344 13.10 3.21 35.89
N ARG A 345 14.40 3.39 35.60
CA ARG A 345 14.94 4.52 34.83
C ARG A 345 15.03 4.25 33.33
N GLY A 346 14.50 3.10 32.87
CA GLY A 346 14.58 2.68 31.47
C GLY A 346 15.95 2.15 31.07
N GLN A 347 16.77 1.74 32.04
CA GLN A 347 18.08 1.16 31.79
C GLN A 347 17.98 -0.36 31.75
N THR A 348 18.77 -1.00 30.89
CA THR A 348 18.83 -2.46 30.79
C THR A 348 19.89 -2.97 31.76
N VAL A 349 19.55 -3.96 32.58
CA VAL A 349 20.48 -4.54 33.58
C VAL A 349 20.76 -6.00 33.25
N ILE A 350 22.02 -6.32 33.02
CA ILE A 350 22.50 -7.70 32.93
C ILE A 350 23.25 -8.07 34.21
N VAL A 351 23.05 -9.31 34.64
CA VAL A 351 23.60 -9.84 35.89
C VAL A 351 24.76 -10.77 35.56
N LEU A 352 25.86 -10.64 36.29
CA LEU A 352 26.94 -11.63 36.29
C LEU A 352 26.96 -12.37 37.63
N GLY A 353 26.99 -13.70 37.59
CA GLY A 353 27.06 -14.53 38.79
C GLY A 353 27.85 -15.82 38.60
N ILE A 354 28.22 -16.43 39.72
CA ILE A 354 28.82 -17.77 39.79
C ILE A 354 27.69 -18.78 39.92
N SER A 355 27.66 -19.74 39.01
CA SER A 355 26.66 -20.81 38.95
C SER A 355 26.85 -21.83 40.08
N GLU A 356 25.74 -22.30 40.64
CA GLU A 356 25.74 -23.41 41.60
C GLU A 356 25.97 -24.77 40.90
N ARG A 357 25.73 -24.85 39.58
CA ARG A 357 25.84 -26.08 38.78
C ARG A 357 27.28 -26.45 38.38
N GLY A 358 28.29 -25.83 39.00
CA GLY A 358 29.70 -26.11 38.71
C GLY A 358 30.18 -27.47 39.22
N ASP A 359 31.23 -28.01 38.58
CA ASP A 359 31.80 -29.34 38.82
C ASP A 359 32.62 -29.48 40.14
N ARG A 360 32.33 -28.66 41.16
CA ARG A 360 33.07 -28.67 42.43
C ARG A 360 32.32 -29.48 43.49
N SER A 361 33.08 -30.25 44.28
CA SER A 361 32.59 -30.99 45.46
C SER A 361 32.03 -30.10 46.56
N ASP A 362 32.33 -28.80 46.52
CA ASP A 362 31.82 -27.81 47.46
C ASP A 362 30.57 -27.14 46.89
N ARG A 363 29.38 -27.60 47.27
CA ARG A 363 28.10 -26.94 46.97
C ARG A 363 28.03 -25.60 47.69
N HIS A 364 28.59 -24.55 47.07
CA HIS A 364 28.33 -23.19 47.49
C HIS A 364 27.08 -22.68 46.77
N PRO A 365 26.20 -21.94 47.46
CA PRO A 365 25.07 -21.30 46.81
C PRO A 365 25.58 -20.38 45.70
N GLY A 366 24.87 -20.34 44.56
CA GLY A 366 25.25 -19.46 43.46
C GLY A 366 25.26 -17.99 43.91
N GLU A 367 26.33 -17.27 43.58
CA GLU A 367 26.61 -15.93 44.10
C GLU A 367 26.57 -14.90 42.97
N VAL A 368 25.88 -13.77 43.16
CA VAL A 368 25.97 -12.64 42.23
C VAL A 368 27.27 -11.86 42.44
N LEU A 369 28.02 -11.70 41.34
CA LEU A 369 29.24 -10.90 41.31
C LEU A 369 28.95 -9.41 41.11
N GLY A 370 27.87 -9.08 40.40
CA GLY A 370 27.40 -7.71 40.24
C GLY A 370 26.49 -7.50 39.03
N LEU A 371 26.17 -6.24 38.78
CA LEU A 371 25.30 -5.78 37.71
C LEU A 371 26.09 -4.94 36.70
N ILE A 372 25.81 -5.12 35.42
CA ILE A 372 26.26 -4.20 34.36
C ILE A 372 25.02 -3.48 33.85
N VAL A 373 25.09 -2.15 33.85
CA VAL A 373 23.99 -1.28 33.46
C VAL A 373 24.28 -0.73 32.08
N LEU A 374 23.35 -1.00 31.17
CA LEU A 374 23.38 -0.48 29.81
C LEU A 374 22.27 0.54 29.61
N GLN A 375 22.56 1.50 28.76
CA GLN A 375 21.57 2.46 28.29
C GLN A 375 21.68 2.61 26.78
N ASP A 376 20.55 2.44 26.12
CA ASP A 376 20.38 2.80 24.71
C ASP A 376 19.60 4.11 24.63
N THR A 377 20.08 5.03 23.81
CA THR A 377 19.50 6.39 23.76
C THR A 377 18.22 6.36 22.93
N ILE A 378 17.14 6.87 23.51
CA ILE A 378 15.85 7.00 22.81
C ILE A 378 15.98 8.06 21.72
N ARG A 379 15.43 7.76 20.54
CA ARG A 379 15.40 8.69 19.41
C ARG A 379 14.38 9.80 19.70
N PRO A 380 14.75 11.09 19.51
CA PRO A 380 13.79 12.20 19.61
C PRO A 380 12.59 12.04 18.69
N GLU A 381 12.78 11.39 17.53
CA GLU A 381 11.76 11.12 16.53
C GLU A 381 10.73 10.10 17.01
N SER A 382 11.10 9.16 17.89
CA SER A 382 10.17 8.14 18.40
C SER A 382 9.05 8.74 19.24
N THR A 383 9.36 9.71 20.10
CA THR A 383 8.35 10.42 20.89
C THR A 383 7.36 11.15 19.99
N ARG A 384 7.88 11.87 18.98
CA ARG A 384 7.05 12.57 17.99
C ARG A 384 6.22 11.61 17.14
N ALA A 385 6.76 10.44 16.81
CA ALA A 385 6.04 9.40 16.07
C ALA A 385 4.83 8.88 16.86
N VAL A 386 5.02 8.53 18.14
CA VAL A 386 3.95 8.06 19.03
C VAL A 386 2.85 9.12 19.18
N GLU A 387 3.22 10.38 19.40
CA GLU A 387 2.27 11.50 19.45
C GLU A 387 1.52 11.68 18.13
N GLY A 388 2.23 11.60 17.00
CA GLY A 388 1.67 11.76 15.66
C GLY A 388 0.67 10.68 15.30
N LEU A 389 0.91 9.44 15.75
CA LEU A 389 0.00 8.31 15.60
C LEU A 389 -1.23 8.44 16.52
N SER A 390 -1.02 8.82 17.79
CA SER A 390 -2.09 9.03 18.76
C SER A 390 -3.08 10.12 18.32
N LYS A 391 -2.57 11.26 17.79
CA LYS A 391 -3.39 12.33 17.20
C LYS A 391 -4.30 11.85 16.04
N ARG A 392 -3.98 10.72 15.42
CA ARG A 392 -4.73 10.13 14.30
C ARG A 392 -5.60 8.94 14.72
N GLY A 393 -5.66 8.65 16.02
CA GLY A 393 -6.47 7.58 16.59
C GLY A 393 -5.83 6.19 16.52
N LEU A 394 -4.52 6.10 16.28
CA LEU A 394 -3.79 4.83 16.30
C LEU A 394 -3.18 4.58 17.68
N THR A 395 -3.36 3.36 18.20
CA THR A 395 -2.77 2.96 19.48
C THR A 395 -1.33 2.47 19.26
N SER A 396 -0.38 3.04 19.99
CA SER A 396 1.02 2.59 19.94
C SER A 396 1.29 1.53 21.00
N TRP A 397 1.98 0.47 20.64
CA TRP A 397 2.39 -0.63 21.50
C TRP A 397 3.90 -0.76 21.53
N LEU A 398 4.47 -1.16 22.66
CA LEU A 398 5.89 -1.50 22.78
C LEU A 398 6.06 -3.02 22.94
N MET A 399 6.86 -3.64 22.08
CA MET A 399 7.28 -5.03 22.24
C MET A 399 8.79 -5.12 22.45
N THR A 400 9.22 -5.75 23.53
CA THR A 400 10.65 -5.86 23.88
C THR A 400 10.97 -7.14 24.65
N GLY A 401 12.22 -7.58 24.55
CA GLY A 401 12.79 -8.65 25.39
C GLY A 401 13.31 -8.14 26.74
N ASP A 402 13.34 -6.82 26.94
CA ASP A 402 13.74 -6.21 28.21
C ASP A 402 12.70 -6.47 29.31
N SER A 403 13.13 -6.30 30.57
CA SER A 403 12.26 -6.53 31.71
C SER A 403 11.08 -5.57 31.74
N GLN A 404 10.00 -6.01 32.37
CA GLN A 404 8.80 -5.20 32.56
C GLN A 404 9.07 -3.79 33.13
N HIS A 405 10.03 -3.66 34.06
CA HIS A 405 10.41 -2.38 34.65
C HIS A 405 11.03 -1.44 33.60
N THR A 406 12.01 -1.93 32.84
CA THR A 406 12.68 -1.19 31.76
C THR A 406 11.69 -0.82 30.65
N ALA A 407 10.90 -1.79 30.19
CA ALA A 407 9.91 -1.60 29.12
C ALA A 407 8.87 -0.52 29.48
N ARG A 408 8.31 -0.55 30.70
CA ARG A 408 7.35 0.46 31.16
C ARG A 408 7.98 1.83 31.36
N ALA A 409 9.24 1.90 31.80
CA ALA A 409 9.95 3.17 31.91
C ALA A 409 10.18 3.81 30.53
N ILE A 410 10.60 3.02 29.53
CA ILE A 410 10.74 3.47 28.16
C ILE A 410 9.38 3.89 27.59
N ALA A 411 8.34 3.07 27.73
CA ALA A 411 6.99 3.40 27.25
C ALA A 411 6.50 4.74 27.79
N ARG A 412 6.63 4.99 29.11
CA ARG A 412 6.28 6.27 29.73
C ARG A 412 7.07 7.44 29.15
N SER A 413 8.36 7.26 28.87
CA SER A 413 9.21 8.33 28.35
C SER A 413 8.84 8.78 26.93
N ILE A 414 8.22 7.91 26.13
CA ILE A 414 7.80 8.19 24.75
C ILE A 414 6.28 8.35 24.60
N GLY A 415 5.52 8.27 25.69
CA GLY A 415 4.06 8.45 25.69
C GLY A 415 3.24 7.23 25.26
N ILE A 416 3.78 6.01 25.38
CA ILE A 416 3.02 4.76 25.22
C ILE A 416 2.38 4.36 26.56
N ASP A 417 1.10 3.99 26.52
CA ASP A 417 0.37 3.50 27.69
C ASP A 417 1.05 2.25 28.27
N THR A 418 1.13 2.15 29.59
CA THR A 418 1.73 1.01 30.29
C THR A 418 0.99 -0.30 30.07
N ASP A 419 -0.30 -0.24 29.71
CA ASP A 419 -1.10 -1.42 29.34
C ASP A 419 -0.83 -1.89 27.90
N ALA A 420 -0.20 -1.03 27.08
CA ALA A 420 0.20 -1.32 25.71
C ALA A 420 1.69 -1.73 25.61
N VAL A 421 2.16 -2.50 26.59
CA VAL A 421 3.55 -2.99 26.67
C VAL A 421 3.58 -4.51 26.77
N VAL A 422 4.31 -5.15 25.86
CA VAL A 422 4.64 -6.58 25.90
C VAL A 422 6.14 -6.70 26.17
N SER A 423 6.51 -7.04 27.41
CA SER A 423 7.90 -7.14 27.88
C SER A 423 8.33 -8.60 28.04
N ASP A 424 9.62 -8.82 28.34
CA ASP A 424 10.19 -10.14 28.62
C ASP A 424 9.95 -11.16 27.48
N VAL A 425 9.77 -10.67 26.25
CA VAL A 425 9.41 -11.51 25.10
C VAL A 425 10.63 -12.27 24.57
N HIS A 426 10.55 -13.60 24.61
CA HIS A 426 11.58 -14.45 24.04
C HIS A 426 11.57 -14.38 22.50
N PRO A 427 12.72 -14.46 21.80
CA PRO A 427 12.77 -14.42 20.33
C PRO A 427 11.78 -15.38 19.63
N SER A 428 11.59 -16.59 20.17
CA SER A 428 10.65 -17.58 19.62
C SER A 428 9.17 -17.20 19.76
N GLU A 429 8.83 -16.32 20.69
CA GLU A 429 7.44 -15.95 21.02
C GLU A 429 7.00 -14.67 20.30
N ARG A 430 7.93 -13.91 19.72
CA ARG A 430 7.61 -12.60 19.10
C ARG A 430 6.59 -12.74 17.97
N ALA A 431 6.76 -13.73 17.11
CA ALA A 431 5.88 -13.99 15.98
C ALA A 431 4.44 -14.33 16.43
N GLU A 432 4.30 -15.17 17.46
CA GLU A 432 3.00 -15.57 18.00
C GLU A 432 2.27 -14.40 18.69
N ASN A 433 3.01 -13.58 19.45
CA ASN A 433 2.46 -12.37 20.06
C ASN A 433 1.94 -11.38 19.02
N ILE A 434 2.71 -11.14 17.94
CA ILE A 434 2.27 -10.30 16.83
C ILE A 434 1.05 -10.92 16.13
N ALA A 435 1.06 -12.21 15.84
CA ALA A 435 -0.08 -12.89 15.21
C ALA A 435 -1.36 -12.73 16.04
N THR A 436 -1.27 -12.95 17.35
CA THR A 436 -2.39 -12.80 18.29
C THR A 436 -2.94 -11.38 18.30
N LEU A 437 -2.07 -10.37 18.44
CA LEU A 437 -2.48 -8.97 18.39
C LEU A 437 -3.07 -8.58 17.04
N ASN A 438 -2.53 -9.13 15.95
CA ASN A 438 -2.96 -8.83 14.60
C ASN A 438 -4.39 -9.30 14.32
N THR A 439 -4.78 -10.47 14.84
CA THR A 439 -6.17 -10.99 14.69
C THR A 439 -7.22 -10.07 15.32
N GLN A 440 -6.86 -9.32 16.35
CA GLN A 440 -7.79 -8.46 17.09
C GLN A 440 -7.82 -7.02 16.56
N LYS A 441 -6.68 -6.50 16.09
CA LYS A 441 -6.50 -5.05 15.91
C LYS A 441 -5.96 -4.62 14.55
N HIS A 442 -5.59 -5.52 13.64
CA HIS A 442 -4.85 -5.17 12.42
C HIS A 442 -3.63 -4.30 12.73
N VAL A 443 -2.48 -4.95 12.92
CA VAL A 443 -1.31 -4.31 13.51
C VAL A 443 -0.27 -3.96 12.44
N GLY A 444 0.18 -2.71 12.46
CA GLY A 444 1.42 -2.31 11.81
C GLY A 444 2.61 -2.59 12.72
N VAL A 445 3.66 -3.24 12.24
CA VAL A 445 4.88 -3.50 13.03
C VAL A 445 6.01 -2.63 12.52
N VAL A 446 6.57 -1.81 13.42
CA VAL A 446 7.74 -0.97 13.17
C VAL A 446 8.96 -1.61 13.81
N GLY A 447 9.96 -1.94 13.00
CA GLY A 447 11.16 -2.60 13.48
C GLY A 447 12.42 -2.30 12.69
N ASN A 448 13.55 -2.75 13.23
CA ASN A 448 14.80 -2.73 12.49
C ASN A 448 14.79 -3.88 11.48
N ALA A 449 15.19 -3.57 10.25
CA ALA A 449 15.28 -4.48 9.13
C ALA A 449 15.86 -5.88 9.46
N ARG A 450 16.88 -5.92 10.33
CA ARG A 450 17.64 -7.14 10.62
C ARG A 450 17.02 -7.99 11.73
N SER A 451 16.57 -7.33 12.81
CA SER A 451 16.13 -8.02 14.04
C SER A 451 14.64 -8.37 14.05
N SER A 452 13.86 -7.78 13.14
CA SER A 452 12.40 -7.88 13.11
C SER A 452 11.89 -8.64 11.87
N ALA A 453 12.79 -9.26 11.11
CA ALA A 453 12.43 -9.97 9.88
C ALA A 453 11.51 -11.18 10.13
N ASP A 454 11.65 -11.81 11.28
CA ASP A 454 10.85 -12.95 11.76
C ASP A 454 9.41 -12.58 12.10
N ILE A 455 9.13 -11.33 12.46
CA ILE A 455 7.78 -10.87 12.85
C ILE A 455 7.02 -10.16 11.74
N TYR A 456 7.70 -9.67 10.69
CA TYR A 456 7.05 -8.91 9.63
C TYR A 456 5.98 -9.71 8.86
N SER A 457 6.16 -11.01 8.67
CA SER A 457 5.18 -11.87 8.00
C SER A 457 3.88 -12.06 8.78
N HIS A 458 3.87 -11.78 10.07
CA HIS A 458 2.71 -11.91 10.95
C HIS A 458 1.94 -10.59 11.13
N ALA A 459 2.51 -9.48 10.66
CA ALA A 459 1.92 -8.15 10.76
C ALA A 459 0.94 -7.88 9.62
N HIS A 460 -0.09 -7.07 9.88
CA HIS A 460 -0.94 -6.56 8.81
C HIS A 460 -0.23 -5.51 7.96
N VAL A 461 0.75 -4.76 8.49
CA VAL A 461 1.67 -3.92 7.71
C VAL A 461 3.07 -4.00 8.33
N SER A 462 4.10 -4.27 7.52
CA SER A 462 5.49 -4.27 7.96
C SER A 462 6.21 -2.97 7.62
N ILE A 463 6.80 -2.34 8.63
CA ILE A 463 7.41 -1.01 8.54
C ILE A 463 8.87 -1.12 9.01
N SER A 464 9.79 -1.12 8.07
CA SER A 464 11.20 -1.19 8.36
C SER A 464 11.78 0.20 8.60
N CYS A 465 12.34 0.41 9.78
CA CYS A 465 13.27 1.51 10.05
C CYS A 465 14.66 1.07 9.56
N LEU A 466 15.17 1.72 8.51
CA LEU A 466 16.43 1.35 7.86
C LEU A 466 17.50 2.42 8.10
N GLU A 467 18.49 2.09 8.94
CA GLU A 467 19.58 3.02 9.28
C GLU A 467 20.58 3.23 8.14
N ASP A 468 20.85 2.20 7.34
CA ASP A 468 21.76 2.26 6.20
C ASP A 468 20.98 2.32 4.87
N PRO A 469 20.99 3.46 4.14
CA PRO A 469 20.33 3.60 2.85
C PRO A 469 20.89 2.67 1.76
N LEU A 470 22.12 2.18 1.92
CA LEU A 470 22.80 1.29 0.97
C LEU A 470 22.55 -0.20 1.25
N ALA A 471 22.03 -0.53 2.44
CA ALA A 471 21.68 -1.90 2.78
C ALA A 471 20.51 -2.38 1.92
N LYS A 472 20.60 -3.64 1.43
CA LYS A 472 19.50 -4.24 0.67
C LYS A 472 18.28 -4.35 1.58
N PRO A 473 17.16 -3.68 1.27
CA PRO A 473 16.05 -3.63 2.20
C PRO A 473 15.37 -5.00 2.30
N PRO A 474 15.03 -5.49 3.50
CA PRO A 474 14.32 -6.76 3.70
C PRO A 474 12.96 -6.73 2.99
N GLN A 475 12.36 -7.88 2.67
CA GLN A 475 11.00 -7.91 2.13
C GLN A 475 10.00 -7.32 3.13
N THR A 476 9.68 -6.03 2.97
CA THR A 476 8.87 -5.22 3.89
C THR A 476 8.00 -4.27 3.10
N ASP A 477 6.83 -3.92 3.62
CA ASP A 477 5.83 -3.13 2.91
C ASP A 477 6.22 -1.64 2.82
N ILE A 478 6.77 -1.12 3.91
CA ILE A 478 7.15 0.27 4.07
C ILE A 478 8.59 0.37 4.58
N ILE A 479 9.35 1.29 4.02
CA ILE A 479 10.71 1.63 4.48
C ILE A 479 10.73 3.11 4.87
N VAL A 480 11.21 3.37 6.07
CA VAL A 480 11.34 4.70 6.66
C VAL A 480 12.77 4.88 7.15
N ALA A 481 13.37 6.03 6.86
CA ALA A 481 14.66 6.39 7.44
C ALA A 481 14.46 6.86 8.90
N PRO A 482 15.38 6.57 9.83
CA PRO A 482 15.20 6.88 11.25
C PRO A 482 14.83 8.34 11.54
N GLU A 483 15.41 9.28 10.80
CA GLU A 483 15.14 10.71 10.91
C GLU A 483 13.74 11.14 10.45
N ASN A 484 13.00 10.24 9.78
CA ASN A 484 11.63 10.46 9.32
C ASN A 484 10.62 9.59 10.06
N LEU A 485 11.00 8.94 11.18
CA LEU A 485 10.10 8.10 11.96
C LEU A 485 8.88 8.89 12.48
N ASP A 486 9.06 10.18 12.77
CA ASP A 486 8.00 11.11 13.17
C ASP A 486 6.93 11.34 12.09
N ARG A 487 7.27 11.11 10.82
CA ARG A 487 6.34 11.23 9.68
C ARG A 487 5.47 10.00 9.46
N LEU A 488 5.60 8.96 10.29
CA LEU A 488 4.79 7.76 10.17
C LEU A 488 3.29 8.07 10.29
N GLY A 489 2.93 9.01 11.18
CA GLY A 489 1.56 9.53 11.26
C GLY A 489 1.09 10.18 9.95
N ASP A 490 1.95 10.97 9.31
CA ASP A 490 1.61 11.63 8.03
C ASP A 490 1.37 10.62 6.91
N ALA A 491 2.16 9.53 6.85
CA ALA A 491 1.93 8.44 5.90
C ALA A 491 0.61 7.70 6.15
N SER A 492 0.29 7.41 7.41
CA SER A 492 -1.00 6.80 7.76
C SER A 492 -2.18 7.70 7.36
N GLU A 493 -2.10 9.00 7.64
CA GLU A 493 -3.15 9.94 7.25
C GLU A 493 -3.25 10.11 5.73
N CYS A 494 -2.10 10.13 5.03
CA CYS A 494 -2.08 10.12 3.58
C CYS A 494 -2.82 8.91 3.01
N ALA A 495 -2.55 7.72 3.56
CA ALA A 495 -3.23 6.50 3.14
C ALA A 495 -4.72 6.58 3.43
N ARG A 496 -5.10 7.02 4.63
CA ARG A 496 -6.50 7.17 5.02
C ARG A 496 -7.27 8.13 4.12
N ARG A 497 -6.72 9.31 3.83
CA ARG A 497 -7.33 10.28 2.93
C ARG A 497 -7.44 9.77 1.50
N THR A 498 -6.40 9.10 1.02
CA THR A 498 -6.34 8.57 -0.35
C THR A 498 -7.40 7.48 -0.53
N VAL A 499 -7.44 6.48 0.35
CA VAL A 499 -8.43 5.39 0.30
C VAL A 499 -9.85 5.93 0.50
N THR A 500 -10.07 6.82 1.47
CA THR A 500 -11.39 7.44 1.68
C THR A 500 -11.83 8.27 0.47
N GLY A 501 -10.91 8.99 -0.17
CA GLY A 501 -11.16 9.76 -1.38
C GLY A 501 -11.54 8.87 -2.57
N ILE A 502 -10.86 7.74 -2.73
CA ILE A 502 -11.18 6.72 -3.73
C ILE A 502 -12.61 6.18 -3.48
N ILE A 503 -12.92 5.76 -2.25
CA ILE A 503 -14.23 5.22 -1.89
C ILE A 503 -15.34 6.25 -2.18
N ARG A 504 -15.18 7.49 -1.74
CA ARG A 504 -16.16 8.57 -1.98
C ARG A 504 -16.37 8.84 -3.46
N THR A 505 -15.28 8.88 -4.23
CA THR A 505 -15.32 9.12 -5.67
C THR A 505 -16.02 7.98 -6.40
N ASN A 506 -15.66 6.73 -6.09
CA ASN A 506 -16.28 5.55 -6.67
C ASN A 506 -17.77 5.50 -6.32
N ARG A 507 -18.15 5.80 -5.07
CA ARG A 507 -19.55 5.89 -4.64
C ARG A 507 -20.34 6.95 -5.42
N ALA A 508 -19.74 8.12 -5.65
CA ALA A 508 -20.36 9.19 -6.44
C ALA A 508 -20.58 8.75 -7.91
N VAL A 509 -19.60 8.05 -8.50
CA VAL A 509 -19.75 7.47 -9.85
C VAL A 509 -20.83 6.39 -9.87
N THR A 510 -20.92 5.53 -8.84
CA THR A 510 -22.03 4.56 -8.74
C THR A 510 -23.38 5.25 -8.76
N TRP A 511 -23.56 6.30 -7.95
CA TRP A 511 -24.82 7.03 -7.86
C TRP A 511 -25.21 7.66 -9.19
N TYR A 512 -24.26 8.34 -9.86
CA TYR A 512 -24.48 8.89 -11.20
C TYR A 512 -24.96 7.81 -12.18
N THR A 513 -24.26 6.67 -12.21
CA THR A 513 -24.57 5.58 -13.14
C THR A 513 -25.97 4.99 -12.87
N VAL A 514 -26.29 4.71 -11.61
CA VAL A 514 -27.60 4.15 -11.22
C VAL A 514 -28.73 5.12 -11.55
N ILE A 515 -28.56 6.41 -11.26
CA ILE A 515 -29.56 7.44 -11.59
C ILE A 515 -29.73 7.59 -13.11
N SER A 516 -28.65 7.38 -13.89
CA SER A 516 -28.69 7.57 -15.34
C SER A 516 -29.34 6.40 -16.09
N TYR A 517 -29.39 5.18 -15.51
CA TYR A 517 -29.96 4.02 -16.20
C TYR A 517 -31.42 4.17 -16.66
N PRO A 518 -32.38 4.64 -15.82
CA PRO A 518 -33.76 4.81 -16.28
C PRO A 518 -33.88 5.74 -17.48
N PHE A 519 -33.05 6.77 -17.54
CA PHE A 519 -33.02 7.70 -18.66
C PHE A 519 -32.40 7.06 -19.91
N ALA A 520 -31.30 6.33 -19.76
CA ALA A 520 -30.61 5.63 -20.86
C ALA A 520 -31.44 4.48 -21.45
N MET A 521 -32.23 3.79 -20.61
CA MET A 521 -33.15 2.74 -21.02
C MET A 521 -34.44 3.28 -21.67
N GLY A 522 -34.60 4.61 -21.74
CA GLY A 522 -35.80 5.22 -22.31
C GLY A 522 -37.06 5.03 -21.48
N VAL A 523 -36.96 4.79 -20.16
CA VAL A 523 -38.14 4.63 -19.27
C VAL A 523 -39.02 5.87 -19.31
N LEU A 524 -38.43 7.05 -19.52
CA LEU A 524 -39.19 8.30 -19.68
C LEU A 524 -39.99 8.38 -20.99
N LEU A 525 -39.85 7.43 -21.91
CA LEU A 525 -40.75 7.33 -23.07
C LEU A 525 -42.17 6.97 -22.68
N PHE A 526 -42.37 6.36 -21.51
CA PHE A 526 -43.69 6.08 -20.93
C PHE A 526 -44.29 7.29 -20.21
N THR A 527 -43.58 8.42 -20.14
CA THR A 527 -44.08 9.68 -19.56
C THR A 527 -44.58 10.61 -20.67
N PRO A 528 -45.52 11.53 -20.38
CA PRO A 528 -46.11 12.42 -21.41
C PRO A 528 -45.12 13.35 -22.12
N TYR A 529 -43.87 13.43 -21.66
CA TYR A 529 -42.82 14.28 -22.22
C TYR A 529 -41.94 13.57 -23.26
N SER A 530 -42.10 12.24 -23.46
CA SER A 530 -41.38 11.44 -24.47
C SER A 530 -39.87 11.73 -24.58
N VAL A 531 -39.19 11.91 -23.45
CA VAL A 531 -37.78 12.33 -23.43
C VAL A 531 -36.88 11.13 -23.79
N ARG A 532 -36.07 11.30 -24.85
CA ARG A 532 -34.96 10.40 -25.18
C ARG A 532 -33.64 11.07 -24.82
N ILE A 533 -32.79 10.39 -24.06
CA ILE A 533 -31.40 10.82 -23.95
C ILE A 533 -30.68 10.42 -25.23
N ASP A 534 -30.09 11.43 -25.88
CA ASP A 534 -29.20 11.19 -26.99
C ASP A 534 -27.93 10.44 -26.52
N PRO A 535 -27.49 9.37 -27.21
CA PRO A 535 -26.24 8.67 -26.89
C PRO A 535 -25.04 9.63 -26.74
N VAL A 536 -24.97 10.70 -27.53
CA VAL A 536 -23.96 11.77 -27.44
C VAL A 536 -23.93 12.39 -26.05
N VAL A 537 -25.11 12.71 -25.53
CA VAL A 537 -25.27 13.39 -24.25
C VAL A 537 -24.91 12.44 -23.11
N ALA A 538 -25.37 11.19 -23.16
CA ALA A 538 -25.04 10.17 -22.17
C ALA A 538 -23.52 9.93 -22.05
N ILE A 539 -22.82 9.84 -23.19
CA ILE A 539 -21.39 9.56 -23.23
C ILE A 539 -20.59 10.80 -22.85
N SER A 540 -21.01 11.99 -23.29
CA SER A 540 -20.39 13.26 -22.88
C SER A 540 -20.49 13.46 -21.38
N ALA A 541 -21.68 13.23 -20.79
CA ALA A 541 -21.88 13.29 -19.34
C ALA A 541 -20.99 12.27 -18.61
N SER A 542 -20.91 11.04 -19.11
CA SER A 542 -20.04 9.99 -18.53
C SER A 542 -18.55 10.36 -18.60
N THR A 543 -18.13 11.05 -19.65
CA THR A 543 -16.75 11.56 -19.83
C THR A 543 -16.44 12.67 -18.84
N VAL A 544 -17.37 13.59 -18.65
CA VAL A 544 -17.26 14.67 -17.66
C VAL A 544 -17.17 14.06 -16.26
N VAL A 545 -18.04 13.11 -15.92
CA VAL A 545 -18.01 12.41 -14.63
C VAL A 545 -16.69 11.69 -14.42
N PHE A 546 -16.19 10.98 -15.43
CA PHE A 546 -14.88 10.33 -15.38
C PHE A 546 -13.74 11.33 -15.14
N THR A 547 -13.76 12.47 -15.84
CA THR A 547 -12.74 13.52 -15.71
C THR A 547 -12.78 14.17 -14.33
N LEU A 548 -13.98 14.47 -13.81
CA LEU A 548 -14.17 14.99 -12.45
C LEU A 548 -13.73 13.98 -11.39
N ALA A 549 -14.03 12.69 -11.60
CA ALA A 549 -13.59 11.62 -10.72
C ALA A 549 -12.06 11.55 -10.65
N LEU A 550 -11.37 11.64 -11.80
CA LEU A 550 -9.92 11.72 -11.85
C LEU A 550 -9.36 12.97 -11.15
N GLY A 551 -9.97 14.14 -11.37
CA GLY A 551 -9.57 15.38 -10.70
C GLY A 551 -9.71 15.30 -9.18
N ASN A 552 -10.83 14.76 -8.69
CA ASN A 552 -11.07 14.54 -7.27
C ASN A 552 -10.09 13.54 -6.67
N ALA A 553 -9.85 12.41 -7.34
CA ALA A 553 -8.87 11.40 -6.95
C ALA A 553 -7.46 12.00 -6.81
N TRP A 554 -7.09 12.85 -7.76
CA TRP A 554 -5.82 13.57 -7.74
C TRP A 554 -5.75 14.56 -6.58
N MET A 555 -6.83 15.28 -6.27
CA MET A 555 -6.86 16.23 -5.14
C MET A 555 -6.82 15.54 -3.77
N ALA A 556 -7.42 14.36 -3.63
CA ALA A 556 -7.49 13.61 -2.37
C ALA A 556 -6.10 13.20 -1.82
N ALA A 557 -5.12 12.98 -2.69
CA ALA A 557 -3.75 12.60 -2.31
C ALA A 557 -2.86 13.79 -1.85
N LYS A 558 -3.45 14.90 -1.39
CA LYS A 558 -2.69 16.03 -0.81
C LYS A 558 -2.29 15.70 0.64
N ILE A 559 -0.99 15.42 0.86
CA ILE A 559 -0.38 15.57 2.18
C ILE A 559 -0.15 17.07 2.42
N THR A 560 -1.01 17.68 3.23
CA THR A 560 -0.72 18.96 3.88
C THR A 560 0.51 18.77 4.74
N LYS A 561 1.58 19.55 4.50
CA LYS A 561 2.62 19.72 5.52
C LYS A 561 1.90 20.36 6.71
N SER A 562 1.76 19.63 7.82
CA SER A 562 1.39 20.24 9.09
C SER A 562 2.56 21.06 9.61
#